data_AF-A0A3N5L997-F1
#
_entry.id   AF-A0A3N5L997-F1
#
_cell.length_a   1.000
_cell.length_b   1.000
_cell.length_c   1.000
_cell.angle_alpha   90.00
_cell.angle_beta   90.00
_cell.angle_gamma   90.00
#
_symmetry.space_group_name_H-M   'P 1'
#
loop_
_entity.id
_entity.type
_entity.pdbx_description
1 polymer ?
#
loop_
_entity_poly.entity_id
_entity_poly.type
_entity_poly.pdbx_seq_one_letter_code
_entity_poly.pdbx_strand_id
1 'polypeptide(L)'
;MPTSSDTEGAARRDGAEIRFEATVGSDGRIETLTERRSDGGGRPVDLSSREAIAVLTRGDRVEYRFDDGRRLRNLPYLDLLHALRQEVLLTAHKVRHGELLDEPDALPALKGLLARIEATAKAFRLTSAGAC
;
A
#
# COMPACT_ATOMS: atom_id res chain seq x y z
N MET A 1 48.48 36.52 2.83
CA MET A 1 47.21 36.08 2.21
C MET A 1 46.52 35.15 3.19
N PRO A 2 45.44 35.58 3.87
CA PRO A 2 44.64 34.72 4.72
C PRO A 2 43.48 34.11 3.90
N THR A 3 43.20 32.83 4.11
CA THR A 3 41.83 32.29 4.04
C THR A 3 41.76 31.07 4.95
N SER A 4 41.41 31.32 6.21
CA SER A 4 40.58 30.39 6.95
C SER A 4 39.23 30.31 6.23
N SER A 5 38.75 29.10 5.99
CA SER A 5 37.32 28.82 5.92
C SER A 5 37.16 27.40 6.42
N ASP A 6 36.95 27.31 7.73
CA ASP A 6 36.17 26.25 8.33
C ASP A 6 34.89 26.04 7.52
N THR A 7 34.56 24.78 7.27
CA THR A 7 33.16 24.38 7.14
C THR A 7 33.02 23.03 7.84
N GLU A 8 33.04 23.08 9.17
CA GLU A 8 32.15 22.23 9.95
C GLU A 8 30.72 22.47 9.47
N GLY A 9 29.92 21.42 9.35
CA GLY A 9 28.47 21.60 9.27
C GLY A 9 27.72 20.58 8.46
N ALA A 10 27.38 19.48 9.12
CA ALA A 10 26.03 18.92 9.13
C ALA A 10 25.47 18.33 7.82
N ALA A 11 25.63 17.02 7.65
CA ALA A 11 24.60 16.20 6.99
C ALA A 11 24.62 14.72 7.43
N ARG A 12 24.55 14.45 8.73
CA ARG A 12 23.85 13.26 9.21
C ARG A 12 22.89 13.68 10.30
N ARG A 13 21.77 14.27 9.88
CA ARG A 13 20.56 14.07 10.67
C ARG A 13 20.28 12.59 10.60
N ASP A 14 20.61 11.86 11.66
CA ASP A 14 19.89 10.67 12.06
C ASP A 14 18.42 11.07 12.24
N GLY A 15 17.72 11.26 11.12
CA GLY A 15 16.29 11.43 11.11
C GLY A 15 15.73 10.04 11.26
N ALA A 16 15.15 9.75 12.43
CA ALA A 16 14.40 8.54 12.69
C ALA A 16 13.65 8.13 11.41
N GLU A 17 14.02 6.99 10.84
CA GLU A 17 13.44 6.51 9.60
C GLU A 17 11.96 6.18 9.87
N ILE A 18 11.07 7.11 9.52
CA ILE A 18 9.63 6.93 9.62
C ILE A 18 9.20 5.94 8.52
N ARG A 19 8.52 4.87 8.93
CA ARG A 19 7.89 3.88 8.04
C ARG A 19 6.40 3.81 8.33
N PHE A 20 5.62 3.32 7.37
CA PHE A 20 4.19 3.15 7.51
C PHE A 20 3.82 1.69 7.33
N GLU A 21 2.93 1.19 8.17
CA GLU A 21 2.41 -0.17 8.11
C GLU A 21 0.91 -0.09 7.83
N ALA A 22 0.47 -0.70 6.74
CA ALA A 22 -0.91 -0.75 6.31
C ALA A 22 -1.42 -2.20 6.33
N THR A 23 -2.52 -2.46 7.05
CA THR A 23 -3.21 -3.75 6.93
C THR A 23 -4.23 -3.67 5.81
N VAL A 24 -4.25 -4.67 4.92
CA VAL A 24 -5.03 -4.66 3.69
C VAL A 24 -5.93 -5.88 3.64
N GLY A 25 -7.24 -5.64 3.55
CA GLY A 25 -8.23 -6.67 3.33
C GLY A 25 -8.12 -7.30 1.94
N SER A 26 -8.74 -8.48 1.76
CA SER A 26 -8.69 -9.21 0.48
C SER A 26 -9.29 -8.42 -0.70
N ASP A 27 -10.20 -7.49 -0.44
CA ASP A 27 -10.78 -6.59 -1.43
C ASP A 27 -9.93 -5.34 -1.73
N GLY A 28 -8.70 -5.33 -1.21
CA GLY A 28 -7.73 -4.27 -1.38
C GLY A 28 -7.93 -3.07 -0.46
N ARG A 29 -8.97 -3.04 0.39
CA ARG A 29 -9.20 -1.91 1.31
C ARG A 29 -8.14 -1.88 2.41
N ILE A 30 -7.64 -0.69 2.71
CA ILE A 30 -6.81 -0.49 3.89
C ILE A 30 -7.71 -0.44 5.12
N GLU A 31 -7.44 -1.32 6.07
CA GLU A 31 -8.17 -1.45 7.33
C GLU A 31 -7.52 -0.57 8.41
N THR A 32 -6.19 -0.51 8.43
CA THR A 32 -5.41 0.30 9.37
C THR A 32 -4.19 0.87 8.67
N LEU A 33 -3.76 2.06 9.11
CA LEU A 33 -2.49 2.66 8.74
C LEU A 33 -1.80 3.17 10.01
N THR A 34 -0.58 2.73 10.24
CA THR A 34 0.20 3.07 11.42
C THR A 34 1.55 3.64 11.01
N GLU A 35 1.88 4.84 11.49
CA GLU A 35 3.24 5.35 11.46
C GLU A 35 4.07 4.58 12.48
N ARG A 36 5.23 4.08 12.06
CA ARG A 36 6.23 3.41 12.90
C ARG A 36 7.48 4.25 12.94
N ARG A 37 7.93 4.53 14.16
CA ARG A 37 9.15 5.28 14.44
C ARG A 37 10.26 4.32 14.85
N SER A 38 11.50 4.74 14.61
CA SER A 38 12.70 3.94 14.88
C SER A 38 12.94 3.70 16.38
N ASP A 39 12.33 4.52 17.24
CA ASP A 39 12.35 4.40 18.70
C ASP A 39 11.37 3.33 19.24
N GLY A 40 10.71 2.58 18.34
CA GLY A 40 9.71 1.57 18.69
C GLY A 40 8.31 2.14 18.95
N GLY A 41 8.14 3.46 18.87
CA GLY A 41 6.84 4.12 18.95
C GLY A 41 6.03 3.95 17.67
N GLY A 42 4.71 4.11 17.78
CA GLY A 42 3.85 4.21 16.62
C GLY A 42 2.59 5.02 16.89
N ARG A 43 2.06 5.66 15.85
CA ARG A 43 0.76 6.33 15.91
C ARG A 43 -0.17 5.85 14.81
N PRO A 44 -1.46 5.64 15.10
CA PRO A 44 -2.45 5.43 14.04
C PRO A 44 -2.56 6.69 13.19
N VAL A 45 -2.70 6.50 11.88
CA VAL A 45 -2.97 7.55 10.90
C VAL A 45 -4.40 7.39 10.42
N ASP A 46 -5.19 8.44 10.52
CA ASP A 46 -6.56 8.45 9.99
C ASP A 46 -6.52 8.30 8.46
N LEU A 47 -7.16 7.26 7.94
CA LEU A 47 -7.20 6.92 6.52
C LEU A 47 -7.87 8.00 5.65
N SER A 48 -8.72 8.83 6.23
CA SER A 48 -9.39 9.95 5.55
C SER A 48 -8.53 11.22 5.52
N SER A 49 -7.42 11.24 6.26
CA SER A 49 -6.55 12.41 6.35
C SER A 49 -5.75 12.63 5.06
N ARG A 50 -5.41 13.91 4.79
CA ARG A 50 -4.49 14.28 3.71
C ARG A 50 -3.12 13.60 3.85
N GLU A 51 -2.70 13.36 5.08
CA GLU A 51 -1.46 12.63 5.38
C GLU A 51 -1.52 11.20 4.84
N ALA A 52 -2.57 10.45 5.18
CA ALA A 52 -2.75 9.08 4.69
C ALA A 52 -2.77 9.04 3.16
N ILE A 53 -3.53 9.94 2.53
CA ILE A 53 -3.61 10.03 1.06
C ILE A 53 -2.23 10.28 0.45
N ALA A 54 -1.46 11.22 1.01
CA ALA A 54 -0.13 11.54 0.52
C ALA A 54 0.85 10.36 0.67
N VAL A 55 0.86 9.70 1.82
CA VAL A 55 1.69 8.51 2.10
C VAL A 55 1.38 7.39 1.12
N LEU A 56 0.10 7.06 0.94
CA LEU A 56 -0.35 5.98 0.07
C LEU A 56 -0.18 6.29 -1.42
N THR A 57 -0.24 7.56 -1.80
CA THR A 57 0.01 8.00 -3.18
C THR A 57 1.49 7.87 -3.53
N ARG A 58 2.38 8.24 -2.61
CA ARG A 58 3.84 8.08 -2.81
C ARG A 58 4.25 6.61 -2.74
N GLY A 59 3.70 5.86 -1.79
CA GLY A 59 4.01 4.44 -1.60
C GLY A 59 5.38 4.15 -0.98
N ASP A 60 6.28 5.13 -0.97
CA ASP A 60 7.59 5.01 -0.34
C ASP A 60 7.46 4.73 1.16
N ARG A 61 8.19 3.72 1.64
CA ARG A 61 8.25 3.31 3.06
C ARG A 61 6.92 2.79 3.62
N VAL A 62 5.97 2.43 2.76
CA VAL A 62 4.76 1.71 3.17
C VAL A 62 5.01 0.22 3.08
N GLU A 63 4.69 -0.51 4.15
CA GLU A 63 4.57 -1.96 4.19
C GLU A 63 3.08 -2.34 4.25
N TYR A 64 2.61 -3.02 3.22
CA TYR A 64 1.27 -3.60 3.14
C TYR A 64 1.30 -5.02 3.68
N ARG A 65 0.46 -5.31 4.67
CA ARG A 65 0.26 -6.63 5.27
C ARG A 65 -1.12 -7.15 4.89
N PHE A 66 -1.16 -8.35 4.31
CA PHE A 66 -2.41 -9.04 3.97
C PHE A 66 -2.77 -10.10 5.02
N ASP A 67 -1.75 -10.80 5.50
CA ASP A 67 -1.80 -11.78 6.57
C ASP A 67 -0.39 -11.87 7.21
N ASP A 68 -0.18 -12.83 8.11
CA ASP A 68 1.10 -13.00 8.80
C ASP A 68 2.26 -13.41 7.87
N GLY A 69 1.97 -13.98 6.70
CA GLY A 69 2.95 -14.48 5.73
C GLY A 69 3.12 -13.61 4.47
N ARG A 70 2.14 -12.78 4.12
CA ARG A 70 2.12 -12.00 2.86
C ARG A 70 2.29 -10.52 3.11
N ARG A 71 3.40 -9.98 2.59
CA ARG A 71 3.76 -8.56 2.69
C ARG A 71 4.26 -8.01 1.36
N LEU A 72 3.89 -6.77 1.07
CA LEU A 72 4.44 -5.99 -0.03
C LEU A 72 4.93 -4.64 0.48
N ARG A 73 5.96 -4.06 -0.15
CA ARG A 73 6.61 -2.85 0.35
C ARG A 73 6.90 -1.87 -0.77
N ASN A 74 7.00 -0.59 -0.41
CA ASN A 74 7.54 0.49 -1.25
C ASN A 74 6.85 0.58 -2.62
N LEU A 75 5.53 0.60 -2.61
CA LEU A 75 4.72 0.70 -3.82
C LEU A 75 3.55 1.65 -3.59
N PRO A 76 3.18 2.47 -4.58
CA PRO A 76 1.96 3.28 -4.51
C PRO A 76 0.71 2.42 -4.35
N TYR A 77 -0.25 2.87 -3.55
CA TYR A 77 -1.46 2.08 -3.27
C TYR A 77 -2.26 1.72 -4.53
N LEU A 78 -2.25 2.56 -5.57
CA LEU A 78 -2.87 2.20 -6.85
C LEU A 78 -2.17 1.04 -7.56
N ASP A 79 -0.86 0.91 -7.41
CA ASP A 79 -0.09 -0.20 -7.97
C ASP A 79 -0.34 -1.48 -7.16
N LEU A 80 -0.58 -1.37 -5.85
CA LEU A 80 -1.06 -2.49 -5.02
C LEU A 80 -2.36 -3.06 -5.58
N LEU A 81 -3.34 -2.19 -5.78
CA LEU A 81 -4.65 -2.57 -6.28
C LEU A 81 -4.56 -3.14 -7.70
N HIS A 82 -3.62 -2.65 -8.51
CA HIS A 82 -3.33 -3.24 -9.81
C HIS A 82 -2.77 -4.66 -9.68
N ALA A 83 -1.81 -4.89 -8.78
CA ALA A 83 -1.25 -6.22 -8.55
C ALA A 83 -2.32 -7.22 -8.08
N LEU A 84 -3.16 -6.83 -7.12
CA LEU A 84 -4.28 -7.64 -6.64
C LEU A 84 -5.26 -7.97 -7.78
N ARG A 85 -5.60 -6.98 -8.61
CA ARG A 85 -6.44 -7.17 -9.78
C ARG A 85 -5.86 -8.23 -10.72
N GLN A 86 -4.55 -8.19 -11.00
CA GLN A 86 -3.89 -9.18 -11.85
C GLN A 86 -3.92 -10.57 -11.23
N GLU A 87 -3.69 -10.70 -9.92
CA GLU A 87 -3.76 -11.99 -9.20
C GLU A 87 -5.16 -12.61 -9.33
N VAL A 88 -6.22 -11.82 -9.13
CA VAL A 88 -7.62 -12.28 -9.27
C VAL A 88 -7.92 -12.71 -10.71
N LEU A 89 -7.47 -11.94 -11.70
CA LEU A 89 -7.68 -12.27 -13.12
C LEU A 89 -6.94 -13.56 -13.52
N LEU A 90 -5.70 -13.73 -13.08
CA LEU A 90 -4.92 -14.95 -13.30
C LEU A 90 -5.59 -16.15 -12.64
N THR A 91 -6.10 -15.98 -11.42
CA THR A 91 -6.83 -17.05 -10.70
C THR A 91 -8.10 -17.42 -11.45
N ALA A 92 -8.89 -16.45 -11.89
CA ALA A 92 -10.10 -16.69 -12.67
C ALA A 92 -9.81 -17.39 -14.01
N HIS A 93 -8.69 -17.06 -14.66
CA HIS A 93 -8.23 -17.76 -15.86
C HIS A 93 -7.96 -19.24 -15.56
N LYS A 94 -7.19 -19.54 -14.51
CA LYS A 94 -6.88 -20.91 -14.10
C LYS A 94 -8.13 -21.74 -13.76
N VAL A 95 -9.06 -21.17 -13.00
CA VAL A 95 -10.35 -21.83 -12.68
C VAL A 95 -11.12 -22.15 -13.97
N ARG A 96 -11.23 -21.18 -14.89
CA ARG A 96 -11.95 -21.36 -16.16
C ARG A 96 -11.37 -22.49 -17.02
N HIS A 97 -10.05 -22.70 -16.95
CA HIS A 97 -9.36 -23.74 -17.72
C HIS A 97 -9.22 -25.08 -16.96
N GLY A 98 -9.84 -25.21 -15.79
CA GLY A 98 -9.79 -26.44 -15.00
C GLY A 98 -8.40 -26.72 -14.40
N GLU A 99 -7.53 -25.72 -14.35
CA GLU A 99 -6.21 -25.83 -13.72
C GLU A 99 -6.31 -25.83 -12.18
N LEU A 100 -7.43 -25.36 -11.65
CA LEU A 100 -7.81 -25.46 -10.25
C LEU A 100 -9.00 -26.41 -10.16
N LEU A 101 -8.69 -27.70 -9.97
CA LEU A 101 -9.64 -28.80 -10.07
C LEU A 101 -10.67 -28.85 -8.93
N ASP A 102 -10.44 -28.12 -7.84
CA ASP A 102 -11.23 -28.23 -6.60
C ASP A 102 -12.35 -27.17 -6.47
N GLU A 103 -12.37 -26.11 -7.28
CA GLU A 103 -13.27 -24.95 -7.07
C GLU A 103 -13.88 -24.36 -8.36
N PRO A 104 -14.66 -25.14 -9.15
CA PRO A 104 -15.31 -24.63 -10.37
C PRO A 104 -16.30 -23.48 -10.09
N ASP A 105 -16.86 -23.44 -8.88
CA ASP A 105 -17.82 -22.42 -8.44
C ASP A 105 -17.17 -21.15 -7.87
N ALA A 106 -15.83 -21.01 -7.92
CA ALA A 106 -15.14 -19.81 -7.45
C ALA A 106 -15.30 -18.60 -8.40
N LEU A 107 -15.69 -18.81 -9.67
CA LEU A 107 -15.76 -17.74 -10.66
C LEU A 107 -16.67 -16.56 -10.28
N PRO A 108 -17.90 -16.75 -9.76
CA PRO A 108 -18.72 -15.63 -9.27
C PRO A 108 -18.08 -14.87 -8.12
N ALA A 109 -17.42 -15.57 -7.19
CA ALA A 109 -16.73 -14.95 -6.06
C ALA A 109 -15.54 -14.09 -6.54
N LEU A 110 -14.74 -14.60 -7.48
CA LEU A 110 -13.62 -13.88 -8.09
C LEU A 110 -14.09 -12.65 -8.87
N LYS A 111 -15.20 -12.73 -9.61
CA LYS A 111 -15.82 -11.56 -10.27
C LYS A 111 -16.26 -10.50 -9.26
N GLY A 112 -16.89 -10.92 -8.17
CA GLY A 112 -17.30 -10.01 -7.10
C GLY A 112 -16.10 -9.33 -6.43
N LEU A 113 -15.01 -10.07 -6.22
CA LEU A 113 -13.77 -9.54 -5.66
C LEU A 113 -13.11 -8.53 -6.60
N LEU A 114 -13.01 -8.84 -7.89
CA LEU A 114 -12.49 -7.95 -8.92
C LEU A 114 -13.25 -6.61 -8.94
N ALA A 115 -14.59 -6.67 -8.91
CA ALA A 115 -15.42 -5.46 -8.90
C ALA A 115 -15.17 -4.60 -7.65
N ARG A 116 -14.95 -5.21 -6.49
CA ARG A 116 -14.61 -4.48 -5.25
C ARG A 116 -13.24 -3.82 -5.33
N ILE A 117 -12.22 -4.51 -5.85
CA ILE A 117 -10.87 -3.95 -6.04
C ILE A 117 -10.94 -2.75 -6.98
N GLU A 118 -11.65 -2.87 -8.11
CA GLU A 118 -11.83 -1.78 -9.07
C GLU A 118 -12.59 -0.59 -8.48
N ALA A 119 -13.61 -0.84 -7.65
CA ALA A 119 -14.32 0.20 -6.92
C ALA A 119 -13.42 0.90 -5.90
N THR A 120 -12.59 0.16 -5.16
CA THR A 120 -11.60 0.72 -4.22
C THR A 120 -10.58 1.61 -4.95
N ALA A 121 -10.07 1.17 -6.10
CA ALA A 121 -9.15 1.96 -6.91
C ALA A 121 -9.80 3.26 -7.43
N LYS A 122 -11.06 3.17 -7.89
CA LYS A 122 -11.83 4.34 -8.33
C LYS A 122 -12.04 5.33 -7.18
N ALA A 123 -12.45 4.84 -6.02
CA ALA A 123 -12.66 5.67 -4.84
C ALA A 123 -11.38 6.41 -4.43
N PHE A 124 -10.25 5.69 -4.36
CA PHE A 124 -8.97 6.30 -4.00
C PHE A 124 -8.53 7.40 -4.98
N ARG A 125 -8.69 7.17 -6.30
CA ARG A 125 -8.37 8.20 -7.31
C ARG A 125 -9.18 9.48 -7.13
N LEU A 126 -10.47 9.36 -6.81
CA LEU A 126 -11.34 10.51 -6.56
C LEU A 126 -10.88 11.28 -5.32
N THR A 127 -10.54 10.56 -4.26
CA THR A 127 -10.05 11.17 -3.02
C THR A 127 -8.68 11.83 -3.21
N SER A 128 -7.74 11.19 -3.92
CA SER A 128 -6.41 11.74 -4.16
C SER A 128 -6.44 12.96 -5.08
N ALA A 129 -7.35 13.00 -6.07
CA ALA A 129 -7.51 14.16 -6.95
C ALA A 129 -8.06 15.39 -6.21
N GLY A 130 -8.90 15.20 -5.19
CA GLY A 130 -9.45 16.30 -4.37
C GLY A 130 -8.55 16.75 -3.21
N ALA A 131 -7.43 16.05 -2.97
CA ALA A 131 -6.47 16.37 -1.91
C ALA A 131 -5.25 17.18 -2.38
N CYS A 132 -5.09 17.33 -3.70
CA CYS A 132 -4.06 18.16 -4.35
C CYS A 132 -4.45 19.64 -4.41
#